data_AF-B7Q9K9-F1
#
_entry.id   AF-B7Q9K9-F1
#
_cell.length_a   1.000
_cell.length_b   1.000
_cell.length_c   1.000
_cell.angle_alpha   90.00
_cell.angle_beta   90.00
_cell.angle_gamma   90.00
#
_symmetry.space_group_name_H-M   'P 1'
#
loop_
_entity.id
_entity.type
_entity.pdbx_description
1 polymer ?
#
loop_
_entity_poly.entity_id
_entity_poly.type
_entity_poly.pdbx_seq_one_letter_code
_entity_poly.pdbx_strand_id
1 'polypeptide(L)'
;MTKASVLLNLSKVPLLAPKVSEVPPVPSKVSEVPPRDIFPKQPLSEGDWVSTDLSPVTKAKVFLYSAYSEDRLSRPAVLVIGAYATKSGTALSYWLQFSNGNITVGKAEKRSSSEHWNLKYTATFFTCFYTKSDNHSRPVRIRLKETGQSCWSPAISVRTRGRVPGHPKGKFAVCVKPLHYSYDRALWFAEFIEFHRMLGVEHFFFYNHSIGPNVERLIGLYTARGLATVLPWTLEIR
;
A
#
# COMPACT_ATOMS: atom_id res chain seq x y z
N MET A 1 -46.79 -2.05 37.40
CA MET A 1 -47.93 -2.98 37.24
C MET A 1 -47.40 -4.38 37.46
N THR A 2 -47.97 -5.04 38.45
CA THR A 2 -47.57 -6.34 39.02
C THR A 2 -48.68 -7.36 38.72
N LYS A 3 -48.34 -8.66 38.76
CA LYS A 3 -49.16 -9.90 38.60
C LYS A 3 -49.08 -10.53 37.20
N ALA A 4 -49.00 -11.86 37.03
CA ALA A 4 -48.90 -12.99 37.95
C ALA A 4 -48.42 -14.25 37.19
N SER A 5 -47.89 -15.19 37.94
CA SER A 5 -47.42 -16.52 37.56
C SER A 5 -48.47 -17.43 36.92
N VAL A 6 -48.03 -18.37 36.09
CA VAL A 6 -48.64 -19.70 35.97
C VAL A 6 -47.54 -20.76 36.13
N LEU A 7 -47.64 -21.52 37.21
CA LEU A 7 -46.95 -22.79 37.43
C LEU A 7 -47.72 -23.88 36.68
N LEU A 8 -47.03 -24.69 35.88
CA LEU A 8 -47.47 -26.04 35.58
C LEU A 8 -46.28 -26.98 35.79
N ASN A 9 -46.42 -27.78 36.84
CA ASN A 9 -45.59 -28.94 37.14
C ASN A 9 -46.39 -30.17 36.68
N LEU A 10 -45.75 -31.10 35.97
CA LEU A 10 -45.72 -32.53 36.31
C LEU A 10 -45.35 -33.40 35.10
N SER A 11 -44.24 -34.12 35.32
CA SER A 11 -44.06 -35.56 35.07
C SER A 11 -43.86 -36.10 33.64
N LYS A 12 -42.65 -36.67 33.47
CA LYS A 12 -42.30 -37.93 32.80
C LYS A 12 -42.78 -38.13 31.36
N VAL A 13 -41.85 -37.92 30.42
CA VAL A 13 -41.79 -38.66 29.15
C VAL A 13 -40.35 -39.20 28.99
N PRO A 14 -40.14 -40.46 28.55
CA PRO A 14 -38.85 -41.14 28.67
C PRO A 14 -37.76 -40.59 27.75
N LEU A 15 -36.51 -40.65 28.22
CA LEU A 15 -35.29 -40.35 27.47
C LEU A 15 -35.12 -41.36 26.32
N LEU A 16 -35.31 -40.93 25.07
CA LEU A 16 -34.68 -41.57 23.92
C LEU A 16 -33.27 -41.01 23.79
N ALA A 17 -32.26 -41.87 23.93
CA ALA A 17 -30.88 -41.54 23.65
C ALA A 17 -30.72 -41.10 22.19
N PRO A 18 -30.14 -39.92 21.90
CA PRO A 18 -29.76 -39.59 20.53
C PRO A 18 -28.61 -40.51 20.09
N LYS A 19 -28.78 -41.13 18.92
CA LYS A 19 -27.75 -41.90 18.22
C LYS A 19 -26.47 -41.08 18.12
N VAL A 20 -25.36 -41.66 18.56
CA VAL A 20 -24.00 -41.15 18.34
C VAL A 20 -23.76 -41.14 16.83
N SER A 21 -23.85 -39.97 16.19
CA SER A 21 -23.27 -39.77 14.87
C SER A 21 -21.77 -39.61 15.05
N GLU A 22 -20.99 -40.50 14.47
CA GLU A 22 -19.54 -40.43 14.42
C GLU A 22 -19.09 -39.03 13.98
N VAL A 23 -18.31 -38.38 14.83
CA VAL A 23 -17.63 -37.12 14.51
C VAL A 23 -16.52 -37.46 13.50
N PRO A 24 -16.54 -36.92 12.27
CA PRO A 24 -15.44 -37.13 11.35
C PRO A 24 -14.17 -36.49 11.91
N PRO A 25 -12.99 -37.11 11.70
CA PRO A 25 -11.75 -36.66 12.32
C PRO A 25 -11.42 -35.23 11.88
N VAL A 26 -11.02 -34.42 12.86
CA VAL A 26 -10.47 -33.07 12.67
C VAL A 26 -9.30 -33.15 11.69
N PRO A 27 -9.32 -32.45 10.54
CA PRO A 27 -8.14 -32.39 9.70
C PRO A 27 -7.05 -31.62 10.43
N SER A 28 -6.00 -32.36 10.77
CA SER A 28 -4.73 -31.90 11.29
C SER A 28 -4.16 -30.74 10.47
N LYS A 29 -3.83 -29.64 11.16
CA LYS A 29 -3.01 -28.49 10.74
C LYS A 29 -2.97 -28.28 9.22
N VAL A 30 -3.84 -27.40 8.73
CA VAL A 30 -3.62 -26.72 7.46
C VAL A 30 -2.31 -25.94 7.61
N SER A 31 -1.22 -26.53 7.13
CA SER A 31 -0.03 -25.78 6.72
C SER A 31 -0.53 -24.73 5.74
N GLU A 32 -0.62 -23.47 6.17
CA GLU A 32 -0.76 -22.33 5.25
C GLU A 32 0.50 -22.30 4.39
N VAL A 33 0.51 -23.14 3.36
CA VAL A 33 1.39 -22.96 2.21
C VAL A 33 1.05 -21.57 1.70
N PRO A 34 2.00 -20.62 1.68
CA PRO A 34 1.72 -19.29 1.15
C PRO A 34 1.15 -19.49 -0.26
N PRO A 35 0.03 -18.82 -0.61
CA PRO A 35 -0.58 -18.99 -1.91
C PRO A 35 0.52 -18.90 -2.97
N ARG A 36 0.62 -19.91 -3.85
CA ARG A 36 1.54 -19.84 -5.00
C ARG A 36 1.34 -18.47 -5.63
N ASP A 37 2.44 -17.76 -5.91
CA ASP A 37 2.41 -16.43 -6.51
C ASP A 37 1.67 -16.51 -7.86
N ILE A 38 0.35 -16.28 -7.86
CA ILE A 38 -0.49 -16.17 -9.06
C ILE A 38 -0.22 -14.83 -9.78
N PHE A 39 0.53 -13.94 -9.14
CA PHE A 39 0.62 -12.54 -9.56
C PHE A 39 1.97 -12.25 -10.22
N PRO A 40 1.96 -11.45 -11.30
CA PRO A 40 3.15 -11.18 -12.10
C PRO A 40 4.27 -10.61 -11.24
N LYS A 41 5.49 -10.64 -11.77
CA LYS A 41 6.66 -9.97 -11.21
C LYS A 41 6.24 -8.61 -10.64
N GLN A 42 6.80 -8.32 -9.45
CA GLN A 42 6.84 -7.03 -8.74
C GLN A 42 6.67 -5.82 -9.65
N PRO A 43 6.22 -4.63 -9.17
CA PRO A 43 6.26 -3.40 -9.97
C PRO A 43 7.56 -3.37 -10.79
N LEU A 44 7.40 -3.44 -12.13
CA LEU A 44 8.45 -3.81 -13.07
C LEU A 44 9.56 -2.76 -13.08
N SER A 45 9.24 -1.55 -12.61
CA SER A 45 10.09 -0.39 -12.54
C SER A 45 9.71 0.53 -11.37
N GLU A 46 10.60 1.49 -11.07
CA GLU A 46 10.30 2.58 -10.13
C GLU A 46 9.18 3.47 -10.69
N GLY A 47 8.16 3.76 -9.88
CA GLY A 47 7.00 4.54 -10.32
C GLY A 47 5.72 3.73 -10.53
N ASP A 48 5.79 2.40 -10.52
CA ASP A 48 4.62 1.54 -10.72
C ASP A 48 3.75 1.40 -9.46
N TRP A 49 2.44 1.48 -9.65
CA TRP A 49 1.45 1.32 -8.59
C TRP A 49 0.91 -0.12 -8.55
N VAL A 50 0.67 -0.63 -7.35
CA VAL A 50 0.11 -1.96 -7.11
C VAL A 50 -1.25 -1.83 -6.45
N SER A 51 -2.30 -2.38 -7.05
CA SER A 51 -3.64 -2.38 -6.46
C SER A 51 -3.89 -3.61 -5.59
N THR A 52 -4.65 -3.47 -4.50
CA THR A 52 -5.28 -4.61 -3.81
C THR A 52 -6.45 -5.20 -4.59
N ASP A 53 -6.98 -4.46 -5.56
CA ASP A 53 -8.12 -4.84 -6.39
C ASP A 53 -7.67 -5.83 -7.47
N LEU A 54 -7.53 -7.10 -7.08
CA LEU A 54 -7.29 -8.23 -7.97
C LEU A 54 -8.60 -8.97 -8.32
N SER A 55 -9.74 -8.48 -7.80
CA SER A 55 -11.05 -9.11 -7.95
C SER A 55 -12.12 -8.04 -8.14
N PRO A 56 -12.95 -8.11 -9.20
CA PRO A 56 -13.94 -7.08 -9.55
C PRO A 56 -15.02 -6.81 -8.46
N VAL A 57 -14.98 -7.53 -7.35
CA VAL A 57 -15.93 -7.46 -6.23
C VAL A 57 -15.55 -6.38 -5.20
N THR A 58 -14.27 -5.97 -5.12
CA THR A 58 -13.84 -5.04 -4.06
C THR A 58 -14.07 -3.57 -4.43
N LYS A 59 -14.96 -2.88 -3.71
CA LYS A 59 -15.29 -1.46 -3.97
C LYS A 59 -14.23 -0.47 -3.47
N ALA A 60 -13.36 -0.89 -2.55
CA ALA A 60 -12.33 -0.05 -1.97
C ALA A 60 -10.95 -0.43 -2.52
N LYS A 61 -10.37 0.50 -3.27
CA LYS A 61 -9.05 0.32 -3.89
C LYS A 61 -7.97 0.85 -2.94
N VAL A 62 -7.17 -0.04 -2.36
CA VAL A 62 -5.91 0.36 -1.75
C VAL A 62 -4.86 0.27 -2.85
N PHE A 63 -4.14 1.36 -3.08
CA PHE A 63 -3.03 1.39 -4.02
C PHE A 63 -1.73 1.53 -3.25
N LEU A 64 -0.78 0.65 -3.49
CA LEU A 64 0.54 0.64 -2.87
C LEU A 64 1.55 1.16 -3.90
N TYR A 65 2.44 2.04 -3.46
CA TYR A 65 3.48 2.63 -4.32
C TYR A 65 4.86 2.11 -3.95
N SER A 66 5.24 2.24 -2.67
CA SER A 66 6.55 1.79 -2.18
C SER A 66 6.51 1.48 -0.69
N ALA A 67 7.49 0.70 -0.22
CA ALA A 67 7.62 0.33 1.17
C ALA A 67 9.07 0.49 1.66
N TYR A 68 9.23 0.98 2.88
CA TYR A 68 10.53 1.26 3.50
C TYR A 68 10.60 0.73 4.93
N SER A 69 11.78 0.26 5.35
CA SER A 69 12.05 0.05 6.77
C SER A 69 12.02 1.39 7.50
N GLU A 70 11.28 1.45 8.59
CA GLU A 70 11.12 2.64 9.43
C GLU A 70 11.66 2.36 10.83
N ASP A 71 12.87 2.86 11.05
CA ASP A 71 13.64 2.67 12.27
C ASP A 71 13.71 3.94 13.16
N ARG A 72 13.07 5.05 12.77
CA ARG A 72 13.03 6.29 13.60
C ARG A 72 11.92 6.26 14.64
N LEU A 73 10.98 5.35 14.51
CA LEU A 73 9.88 5.18 15.46
C LEU A 73 10.38 4.37 16.66
N SER A 74 9.70 4.52 17.81
CA SER A 74 10.02 3.80 19.05
C SER A 74 9.90 2.27 18.92
N ARG A 75 9.18 1.80 17.90
CA ARG A 75 8.97 0.40 17.56
C ARG A 75 9.25 0.20 16.07
N PRO A 76 9.91 -0.91 15.68
CA PRO A 76 10.27 -1.14 14.30
C PRO A 76 9.02 -1.34 13.44
N ALA A 77 9.03 -0.71 12.27
CA ALA A 77 7.90 -0.74 11.36
C ALA A 77 8.35 -0.83 9.91
N VAL A 78 7.44 -1.27 9.06
CA VAL A 78 7.50 -0.99 7.62
C VAL A 78 6.53 0.14 7.32
N LEU A 79 7.02 1.21 6.73
CA LEU A 79 6.21 2.31 6.24
C LEU A 79 5.88 2.06 4.76
N VAL A 80 4.59 1.87 4.47
CA VAL A 80 4.10 1.74 3.10
C VAL A 80 3.46 3.06 2.68
N ILE A 81 3.86 3.56 1.51
CA ILE A 81 3.30 4.75 0.88
C ILE A 81 2.30 4.29 -0.17
N GLY A 82 1.12 4.90 -0.19
CA GLY A 82 0.08 4.54 -1.13
C GLY A 82 -1.06 5.55 -1.20
N ALA A 83 -2.16 5.15 -1.84
CA ALA A 83 -3.40 5.89 -1.89
C ALA A 83 -4.56 5.03 -1.36
N TYR A 84 -5.48 5.67 -0.64
CA TYR A 84 -6.61 4.99 -0.02
C TYR A 84 -7.90 5.82 -0.15
N ALA A 85 -9.04 5.13 -0.18
CA ALA A 85 -10.35 5.77 -0.30
C ALA A 85 -10.65 6.67 0.92
N THR A 86 -10.97 7.93 0.67
CA THR A 86 -11.20 8.96 1.72
C THR A 86 -12.36 8.62 2.65
N LYS A 87 -13.39 7.97 2.11
CA LYS A 87 -14.59 7.56 2.85
C LYS A 87 -14.54 6.11 3.37
N SER A 88 -13.42 5.41 3.23
CA SER A 88 -13.33 4.01 3.66
C SER A 88 -12.88 3.87 5.11
N GLY A 89 -13.79 3.41 5.97
CA GLY A 89 -13.50 3.11 7.38
C GLY A 89 -12.67 1.83 7.60
N THR A 90 -12.57 0.97 6.59
CA THR A 90 -12.07 -0.41 6.75
C THR A 90 -10.67 -0.50 7.35
N ALA A 91 -10.48 -1.42 8.28
CA ALA A 91 -9.18 -1.73 8.84
C ALA A 91 -8.34 -2.49 7.81
N LEU A 92 -7.03 -2.24 7.75
CA LEU A 92 -6.13 -2.97 6.85
C LEU A 92 -5.29 -3.98 7.63
N SER A 93 -5.11 -5.15 7.03
CA SER A 93 -4.17 -6.17 7.50
C SER A 93 -2.96 -6.18 6.58
N TYR A 94 -1.78 -6.48 7.14
CA TYR A 94 -0.56 -6.66 6.38
C TYR A 94 -0.03 -8.07 6.54
N TRP A 95 0.69 -8.53 5.52
CA TRP A 95 1.51 -9.74 5.54
C TRP A 95 2.94 -9.32 5.24
N LEU A 96 3.85 -9.62 6.15
CA LEU A 96 5.25 -9.19 6.10
C LEU A 96 6.17 -10.40 6.10
N GLN A 97 7.03 -10.49 5.10
CA GLN A 97 8.05 -11.53 4.99
C GLN A 97 9.43 -10.97 5.30
N PHE A 98 10.19 -11.77 6.04
CA PHE A 98 11.57 -11.50 6.43
C PHE A 98 12.56 -12.29 5.57
N SER A 99 13.82 -11.85 5.59
CA SER A 99 14.92 -12.48 4.82
C SER A 99 15.21 -13.93 5.19
N ASN A 100 14.85 -14.37 6.41
CA ASN A 100 14.97 -15.75 6.86
C ASN A 100 13.76 -16.63 6.47
N GLY A 101 12.80 -16.08 5.72
CA GLY A 101 11.58 -16.78 5.33
C GLY A 101 10.44 -16.67 6.34
N ASN A 102 10.68 -16.14 7.55
CA ASN A 102 9.62 -15.94 8.54
C ASN A 102 8.58 -14.95 8.04
N ILE A 103 7.36 -15.15 8.51
CA ILE A 103 6.19 -14.36 8.13
C ILE A 103 5.53 -13.82 9.39
N THR A 104 5.06 -12.57 9.32
CA THR A 104 4.24 -11.96 10.35
C THR A 104 3.03 -11.31 9.71
N VAL A 105 1.87 -11.51 10.33
CA VAL A 105 0.61 -10.89 9.94
C VAL A 105 0.17 -9.96 11.07
N GLY A 106 -0.28 -8.76 10.72
CA GLY A 106 -0.74 -7.78 11.70
C GLY A 106 -1.70 -6.77 11.12
N LYS A 107 -2.14 -5.82 11.96
CA LYS A 107 -2.98 -4.70 11.54
C LYS A 107 -2.10 -3.51 11.19
N ALA A 108 -2.41 -2.83 10.08
CA ALA A 108 -1.73 -1.62 9.66
C ALA A 108 -2.42 -0.38 10.25
N GLU A 109 -1.63 0.55 10.76
CA GLU A 109 -2.10 1.88 11.12
C GLU A 109 -2.10 2.78 9.88
N LYS A 110 -3.21 3.45 9.60
CA LYS A 110 -3.36 4.34 8.43
C LYS A 110 -3.31 5.81 8.85
N ARG A 111 -2.53 6.61 8.13
CA ARG A 111 -2.50 8.08 8.26
C ARG A 111 -2.65 8.71 6.89
N SER A 112 -3.82 9.29 6.64
CA SER A 112 -4.15 9.94 5.37
C SER A 112 -3.84 11.43 5.41
N SER A 113 -3.45 11.99 4.27
CA SER A 113 -3.29 13.43 4.10
C SER A 113 -4.65 14.13 4.21
N SER A 114 -4.66 15.27 4.94
CA SER A 114 -5.81 16.16 5.06
C SER A 114 -6.08 16.97 3.79
N GLU A 115 -5.12 17.09 2.89
CA GLU A 115 -5.21 17.87 1.64
C GLU A 115 -5.85 17.07 0.50
N HIS A 116 -6.98 16.42 0.76
CA HIS A 116 -7.60 15.52 -0.21
C HIS A 116 -8.65 16.18 -1.12
N TRP A 117 -9.02 17.45 -0.90
CA TRP A 117 -9.90 18.23 -1.78
C TRP A 117 -11.22 17.53 -2.18
N ASN A 118 -11.86 16.80 -1.26
CA ASN A 118 -13.04 15.96 -1.52
C ASN A 118 -12.87 14.89 -2.62
N LEU A 119 -11.64 14.61 -3.04
CA LEU A 119 -11.33 13.52 -3.96
C LEU A 119 -11.62 12.17 -3.30
N LYS A 120 -11.94 11.19 -4.14
CA LYS A 120 -12.30 9.84 -3.70
C LYS A 120 -11.14 9.11 -3.02
N TYR A 121 -9.91 9.43 -3.39
CA TYR A 121 -8.70 8.85 -2.81
C TYR A 121 -7.77 9.95 -2.31
N THR A 122 -6.99 9.62 -1.28
CA THR A 122 -5.98 10.49 -0.71
C THR A 122 -4.68 9.71 -0.52
N ALA A 123 -3.56 10.43 -0.50
CA ALA A 123 -2.28 9.87 -0.12
C ALA A 123 -2.34 9.38 1.34
N THR A 124 -1.90 8.15 1.57
CA THR A 124 -1.98 7.49 2.86
C THR A 124 -0.69 6.74 3.16
N PHE A 125 -0.19 6.93 4.37
CA PHE A 125 0.85 6.12 4.94
C PHE A 125 0.24 4.96 5.72
N PHE A 126 0.67 3.74 5.42
CA PHE A 126 0.32 2.55 6.19
C PHE A 126 1.55 2.12 7.00
N THR A 127 1.45 2.23 8.32
CA THR A 127 2.51 1.84 9.25
C THR A 127 2.25 0.43 9.74
N CYS A 128 3.16 -0.48 9.42
CA CYS A 128 3.06 -1.90 9.75
C CYS A 128 4.10 -2.25 10.81
N PHE A 129 3.70 -2.14 12.08
CA PHE A 129 4.57 -2.45 13.22
C PHE A 129 4.78 -3.95 13.36
N TYR A 130 6.02 -4.35 13.61
CA TYR A 130 6.39 -5.75 13.85
C TYR A 130 7.32 -5.87 15.06
N THR A 131 7.49 -7.08 15.57
CA THR A 131 8.47 -7.37 16.62
C THR A 131 9.73 -7.92 15.96
N LYS A 132 10.90 -7.38 16.32
CA LYS A 132 12.18 -7.98 15.92
C LYS A 132 12.34 -9.30 16.68
N SER A 133 12.27 -10.42 15.98
CA SER A 133 12.54 -11.73 16.57
C SER A 133 14.03 -12.06 16.62
N ASP A 134 14.81 -11.52 15.69
CA ASP A 134 16.26 -11.64 15.60
C ASP A 134 16.85 -10.32 15.02
N ASN A 135 18.08 -9.98 15.42
CA ASN A 135 18.80 -8.79 14.97
C ASN A 135 19.17 -8.82 13.49
N HIS A 136 19.23 -10.00 12.86
CA HIS A 136 19.69 -10.14 11.47
C HIS A 136 18.56 -10.28 10.44
N SER A 137 17.34 -10.62 10.86
CA SER A 137 16.22 -10.78 9.95
C SER A 137 15.63 -9.43 9.56
N ARG A 138 15.74 -9.05 8.27
CA ARG A 138 15.19 -7.79 7.75
C ARG A 138 13.88 -8.04 6.99
N PRO A 139 12.90 -7.11 7.03
CA PRO A 139 11.73 -7.20 6.17
C PRO A 139 12.15 -7.07 4.70
N VAL A 140 11.59 -7.94 3.85
CA VAL A 140 11.93 -7.99 2.41
C VAL A 140 10.73 -7.77 1.50
N ARG A 141 9.55 -8.26 1.88
CA ARG A 141 8.33 -8.16 1.07
C ARG A 141 7.13 -7.89 1.95
N ILE A 142 6.24 -7.02 1.49
CA ILE A 142 4.99 -6.70 2.19
C ILE A 142 3.79 -6.76 1.24
N ARG A 143 2.67 -7.22 1.77
CA ARG A 143 1.35 -7.20 1.13
C ARG A 143 0.34 -6.56 2.06
N LEU A 144 -0.65 -5.90 1.49
CA LEU A 144 -1.79 -5.36 2.25
C LEU A 144 -3.09 -5.95 1.73
N LYS A 145 -4.10 -5.94 2.58
CA LYS A 145 -5.50 -6.16 2.20
C LYS A 145 -6.43 -5.46 3.17
N GLU A 146 -7.67 -5.24 2.75
CA GLU A 146 -8.72 -4.94 3.71
C GLU A 146 -8.97 -6.14 4.63
N THR A 147 -9.13 -5.87 5.91
CA THR A 147 -9.37 -6.91 6.92
C THR A 147 -10.71 -7.59 6.62
N GLY A 148 -10.69 -8.92 6.55
CA GLY A 148 -11.85 -9.73 6.16
C GLY A 148 -11.89 -10.12 4.67
N GLN A 149 -11.06 -9.50 3.81
CA GLN A 149 -10.90 -9.99 2.45
C GLN A 149 -10.03 -11.25 2.40
N SER A 150 -10.32 -12.12 1.43
CA SER A 150 -9.61 -13.39 1.22
C SER A 150 -8.25 -13.21 0.52
N CYS A 151 -8.16 -12.25 -0.41
CA CYS A 151 -6.97 -12.06 -1.24
C CYS A 151 -6.04 -10.98 -0.69
N TRP A 152 -4.73 -11.22 -0.81
CA TRP A 152 -3.69 -10.24 -0.54
C TRP A 152 -3.31 -9.48 -1.82
N SER A 153 -2.84 -8.24 -1.69
CA SER A 153 -2.20 -7.55 -2.81
C SER A 153 -1.02 -8.35 -3.38
N PRO A 154 -0.60 -8.03 -4.61
CA PRO A 154 0.76 -8.36 -5.04
C PRO A 154 1.79 -7.82 -4.03
N ALA A 155 2.91 -8.53 -3.89
CA ALA A 155 3.96 -8.14 -2.96
C ALA A 155 4.79 -6.99 -3.52
N ILE A 156 5.04 -5.98 -2.69
CA ILE A 156 6.05 -4.95 -2.96
C ILE A 156 7.28 -5.17 -2.10
N SER A 157 8.45 -4.82 -2.65
CA SER A 157 9.72 -4.93 -1.95
C SER A 157 9.84 -3.89 -0.84
N VAL A 158 10.30 -4.32 0.32
CA VAL A 158 10.64 -3.42 1.43
C VAL A 158 12.08 -2.95 1.24
N ARG A 159 12.25 -1.64 0.99
CA ARG A 159 13.55 -1.02 0.81
C ARG A 159 14.13 -0.61 2.15
N THR A 160 15.43 -0.81 2.36
CA THR A 160 16.12 -0.19 3.50
C THR A 160 16.42 1.26 3.14
N ARG A 161 16.33 2.17 4.11
CA ARG A 161 16.76 3.55 3.89
C ARG A 161 18.26 3.58 3.62
N GLY A 162 18.62 4.33 2.59
CA GLY A 162 20.00 4.45 2.16
C GLY A 162 20.07 5.11 0.80
N ARG A 163 21.30 5.29 0.33
CA ARG A 163 21.55 5.81 -1.01
C ARG A 163 21.07 4.76 -2.02
N VAL A 164 20.05 5.09 -2.80
CA VAL A 164 19.62 4.20 -3.87
C VAL A 164 20.55 4.42 -5.07
N PRO A 165 21.23 3.37 -5.58
CA PRO A 165 22.11 3.49 -6.74
C PRO A 165 21.34 4.05 -7.95
N GLY A 166 21.95 4.98 -8.69
CA GLY A 166 21.30 5.62 -9.84
C GLY A 166 20.40 6.81 -9.49
N HIS A 167 20.12 7.07 -8.21
CA HIS A 167 19.38 8.28 -7.84
C HIS A 167 20.24 9.53 -8.01
N PRO A 168 19.61 10.67 -8.35
CA PRO A 168 20.27 11.95 -8.53
C PRO A 168 21.17 12.30 -7.35
N LYS A 169 22.40 12.71 -7.65
CA LYS A 169 23.34 13.19 -6.64
C LYS A 169 22.96 14.64 -6.34
N GLY A 170 22.53 14.89 -5.11
CA GLY A 170 22.30 16.25 -4.67
C GLY A 170 21.79 16.38 -3.25
N LYS A 171 21.79 17.60 -2.71
CA LYS A 171 21.30 17.92 -1.36
C LYS A 171 19.84 18.36 -1.34
N PHE A 172 19.33 18.85 -2.47
CA PHE A 172 17.97 19.37 -2.55
C PHE A 172 17.30 18.98 -3.87
N ALA A 173 16.20 18.24 -3.77
CA ALA A 173 15.38 17.84 -4.90
C ALA A 173 13.91 18.19 -4.65
N VAL A 174 13.17 18.41 -5.74
CA VAL A 174 11.74 18.76 -5.68
C VAL A 174 10.92 17.75 -6.46
N CYS A 175 9.84 17.26 -5.86
CA CYS A 175 8.81 16.49 -6.54
C CYS A 175 7.66 17.41 -6.93
N VAL A 176 7.30 17.43 -8.21
CA VAL A 176 6.20 18.25 -8.72
C VAL A 176 4.98 17.37 -8.91
N LYS A 177 3.79 17.87 -8.57
CA LYS A 177 2.53 17.16 -8.79
C LYS A 177 2.41 16.64 -10.24
N PRO A 178 1.63 15.58 -10.50
CA PRO A 178 1.51 15.02 -11.84
C PRO A 178 1.16 16.07 -12.90
N LEU A 179 1.82 15.97 -14.05
CA LEU A 179 1.52 16.76 -15.25
C LEU A 179 0.39 16.06 -16.00
N HIS A 180 -0.74 16.74 -16.17
CA HIS A 180 -1.99 16.17 -16.65
C HIS A 180 -2.73 17.15 -17.58
N TYR A 181 -3.79 16.68 -18.25
CA TYR A 181 -4.59 17.44 -19.23
C TYR A 181 -3.78 17.96 -20.43
N SER A 182 -2.91 17.12 -21.00
CA SER A 182 -2.07 17.46 -22.15
C SER A 182 -1.30 18.77 -21.93
N TYR A 183 -0.74 18.94 -20.73
CA TYR A 183 -0.06 20.19 -20.35
C TYR A 183 1.10 20.48 -21.30
N ASP A 184 1.06 21.64 -21.98
CA ASP A 184 2.04 22.00 -23.01
C ASP A 184 2.56 23.45 -22.92
N ARG A 185 2.52 24.07 -21.74
CA ARG A 185 3.05 25.44 -21.54
C ARG A 185 4.56 25.44 -21.30
N ALA A 186 5.34 25.18 -22.34
CA ALA A 186 6.80 24.99 -22.22
C ALA A 186 7.54 26.19 -21.62
N LEU A 187 7.18 27.43 -21.96
CA LEU A 187 7.83 28.62 -21.39
C LEU A 187 7.65 28.70 -19.87
N TRP A 188 6.42 28.51 -19.39
CA TRP A 188 6.09 28.56 -17.96
C TRP A 188 6.78 27.40 -17.21
N PHE A 189 6.89 26.25 -17.86
CA PHE A 189 7.58 25.10 -17.31
C PHE A 189 9.09 25.34 -17.21
N ALA A 190 9.70 25.99 -18.20
CA ALA A 190 11.10 26.39 -18.16
C ALA A 190 11.37 27.43 -17.06
N GLU A 191 10.51 28.45 -16.95
CA GLU A 191 10.58 29.46 -15.90
C GLU A 191 10.52 28.83 -14.51
N PHE A 192 9.58 27.89 -14.30
CA PHE A 192 9.49 27.14 -13.05
C PHE A 192 10.79 26.40 -12.74
N ILE A 193 11.34 25.65 -13.68
CA ILE A 193 12.57 24.87 -13.46
C ILE A 193 13.73 25.81 -13.14
N GLU A 194 13.98 26.81 -13.98
CA GLU A 194 15.15 27.68 -13.84
C GLU A 194 15.07 28.57 -12.57
N PHE A 195 13.88 29.06 -12.23
CA PHE A 195 13.69 29.77 -10.96
C PHE A 195 14.04 28.90 -9.74
N HIS A 196 13.54 27.66 -9.69
CA HIS A 196 13.82 26.76 -8.57
C HIS A 196 15.28 26.32 -8.53
N ARG A 197 15.95 26.25 -9.68
CA ARG A 197 17.40 26.02 -9.74
C ARG A 197 18.19 27.19 -9.15
N MET A 198 17.76 28.44 -9.38
CA MET A 198 18.37 29.61 -8.72
C MET A 198 18.19 29.56 -7.19
N LEU A 199 17.13 28.92 -6.70
CA LEU A 199 16.91 28.67 -5.27
C LEU A 199 17.69 27.46 -4.72
N GLY A 200 18.52 26.81 -5.53
CA GLY A 200 19.38 25.70 -5.12
C GLY A 200 18.78 24.30 -5.32
N VAL A 201 17.67 24.16 -6.06
CA VAL A 201 17.17 22.83 -6.45
C VAL A 201 18.14 22.21 -7.46
N GLU A 202 18.67 21.04 -7.12
CA GLU A 202 19.67 20.33 -7.92
C GLU A 202 19.02 19.26 -8.81
N HIS A 203 17.82 18.77 -8.46
CA HIS A 203 17.11 17.78 -9.24
C HIS A 203 15.58 17.84 -9.10
N PHE A 204 14.86 17.54 -10.18
CA PHE A 204 13.40 17.51 -10.22
C PHE A 204 12.87 16.11 -10.49
N PHE A 205 11.83 15.72 -9.76
CA PHE A 205 11.00 14.56 -10.08
C PHE A 205 9.67 15.04 -10.64
N PHE A 206 9.40 14.65 -11.88
CA PHE A 206 8.12 14.91 -12.54
C PHE A 206 7.37 13.61 -12.74
N TYR A 207 6.03 13.65 -12.61
CA TYR A 207 5.17 12.50 -12.89
C TYR A 207 4.34 12.80 -14.13
N ASN A 208 4.54 12.03 -15.20
CA ASN A 208 3.85 12.23 -16.47
C ASN A 208 2.55 11.41 -16.52
N HIS A 209 1.41 12.09 -16.42
CA HIS A 209 0.11 11.51 -16.74
C HIS A 209 -0.30 11.87 -18.17
N SER A 210 -0.14 13.13 -18.57
CA SER A 210 -0.39 13.61 -19.93
C SER A 210 0.25 14.99 -20.14
N ILE A 211 1.17 15.07 -21.10
CA ILE A 211 1.89 16.28 -21.51
C ILE A 211 1.81 16.45 -23.03
N GLY A 212 1.99 17.68 -23.52
CA GLY A 212 2.10 17.97 -24.95
C GLY A 212 3.55 17.92 -25.46
N PRO A 213 3.72 18.05 -26.79
CA PRO A 213 5.01 17.83 -27.45
C PRO A 213 6.09 18.87 -27.10
N ASN A 214 5.72 20.11 -26.77
CA ASN A 214 6.70 21.15 -26.42
C ASN A 214 7.26 20.91 -25.02
N VAL A 215 6.41 20.57 -24.06
CA VAL A 215 6.84 20.19 -22.70
C VAL A 215 7.61 18.88 -22.72
N GLU A 216 7.19 17.89 -23.53
CA GLU A 216 7.91 16.63 -23.70
C GLU A 216 9.34 16.84 -24.24
N ARG A 217 9.49 17.70 -25.25
CA ARG A 217 10.83 18.05 -25.75
C ARG A 217 11.68 18.74 -24.68
N LEU A 218 11.09 19.71 -23.97
CA LEU A 218 11.79 20.49 -22.95
C LEU A 218 12.23 19.62 -21.76
N ILE A 219 11.35 18.77 -21.24
CA ILE A 219 11.67 17.89 -20.11
C ILE A 219 12.73 16.84 -20.51
N GLY A 220 12.72 16.39 -21.77
CA GLY A 220 13.76 15.54 -22.34
C GLY A 220 15.15 16.18 -22.28
N LEU A 221 15.26 17.49 -22.57
CA LEU A 221 16.53 18.23 -22.44
C LEU A 221 17.03 18.30 -20.99
N TYR A 222 16.14 18.53 -20.02
CA TYR A 222 16.53 18.53 -18.60
C TYR A 222 16.92 17.14 -18.10
N THR A 223 16.21 16.10 -18.56
CA THR A 223 16.51 14.71 -18.24
C THR A 223 17.88 14.29 -18.78
N ALA A 224 18.18 14.63 -20.04
CA ALA A 224 19.48 14.35 -20.66
C ALA A 224 20.65 15.04 -19.94
N ARG A 225 20.41 16.18 -19.28
CA ARG A 225 21.39 16.90 -18.46
C ARG A 225 21.50 16.36 -17.02
N GLY A 226 20.72 15.34 -16.66
CA GLY A 226 20.67 14.80 -15.30
C GLY A 226 19.97 15.71 -14.28
N LEU A 227 19.21 16.71 -14.75
CA LEU A 227 18.52 17.69 -13.90
C LEU A 227 17.10 17.26 -13.54
N ALA A 228 16.53 16.30 -14.27
CA ALA A 228 15.19 15.82 -14.03
C ALA A 228 15.10 14.29 -14.20
N THR A 229 14.18 13.68 -13.45
CA THR A 229 13.72 12.31 -13.63
C THR A 229 12.22 12.37 -13.91
N VAL A 230 11.79 11.72 -14.98
CA VAL A 230 10.37 11.61 -15.34
C VAL A 230 9.88 10.21 -15.00
N LEU A 231 8.91 10.13 -14.10
CA LEU A 231 8.27 8.89 -13.71
C LEU A 231 6.89 8.79 -14.38
N PRO A 232 6.46 7.60 -14.83
CA PRO A 232 5.12 7.44 -15.36
C PRO A 232 4.06 7.64 -14.26
N TRP A 233 2.94 8.27 -14.60
CA TRP A 233 1.75 8.32 -13.74
C TRP A 233 0.62 7.54 -14.41
N THR A 234 0.50 6.26 -14.06
CA THR A 234 -0.49 5.33 -14.62
C THR A 234 -1.68 5.08 -13.69
N LEU A 235 -1.75 5.81 -12.57
CA LEU A 235 -2.76 5.58 -11.56
C LEU A 235 -4.09 6.23 -11.95
N GLU A 236 -5.05 5.40 -12.37
CA GLU A 236 -6.42 5.81 -12.68
C GLU A 236 -7.25 6.05 -11.40
N ILE A 237 -7.06 7.22 -10.80
CA ILE A 237 -7.87 7.70 -9.68
C ILE A 237 -9.04 8.54 -10.22
N ARG A 238 -10.16 7.88 -10.57
CA ARG A 238 -11.46 8.54 -10.79
C ARG A 238 -12.43 8.24 -9.64
#